data_AF-A0A7J3XDV4-F1
#
_entry.id   AF-A0A7J3XDV4-F1
#
_cell.length_a   1.000
_cell.length_b   1.000
_cell.length_c   1.000
_cell.angle_alpha   90.00
_cell.angle_beta   90.00
_cell.angle_gamma   90.00
#
_symmetry.space_group_name_H-M   'P 1'
#
loop_
_entity.id
_entity.type
_entity.pdbx_description
1 polymer ?
#
loop_
_entity_poly.entity_id
_entity_poly.type
_entity_poly.pdbx_seq_one_letter_code
_entity_poly.pdbx_strand_id
1 'polypeptide(L)'
;MEEEKQVEVKVFTIPLKKAFRKSRDKRAKYAINLIREFVARHLKINEEKIKIGKFLNELIWKSPKSPPRRVKVSVTKMEEYYAVELFGKKYEPVRIEEPREEGLKEKLLQRLGAKAIKKQEEEKLVS
;
A
#
# COMPACT_ATOMS: atom_id res chain seq x y z
N MET A 1 3.11 7.84 -23.04
CA MET A 1 2.39 7.69 -21.77
C MET A 1 0.99 7.26 -22.16
N GLU A 2 0.75 5.94 -22.17
CA GLU A 2 -0.58 5.44 -22.51
C GLU A 2 -1.58 6.05 -21.55
N GLU A 3 -2.49 6.85 -22.09
CA GLU A 3 -3.75 7.13 -21.42
C GLU A 3 -4.44 5.77 -21.29
N GLU A 4 -4.22 5.09 -20.16
CA GLU A 4 -5.01 3.92 -19.81
C GLU A 4 -6.48 4.34 -19.88
N LYS A 5 -7.17 3.85 -20.92
CA LYS A 5 -8.55 4.23 -21.16
C LYS A 5 -9.40 3.76 -20.00
N GLN A 6 -10.06 4.70 -19.34
CA GLN A 6 -11.05 4.37 -18.32
C GLN A 6 -12.29 3.83 -19.03
N VAL A 7 -12.57 2.53 -18.87
CA VAL A 7 -13.64 1.86 -19.61
C VAL A 7 -14.99 2.05 -18.91
N GLU A 8 -15.00 1.89 -17.58
CA GLU A 8 -16.24 1.92 -16.81
C GLU A 8 -15.96 2.40 -15.38
N VAL A 9 -16.79 3.32 -14.87
CA VAL A 9 -16.73 3.80 -13.48
C VAL A 9 -18.01 3.41 -12.75
N LYS A 10 -17.85 2.64 -11.67
CA LYS A 10 -18.96 2.24 -10.77
C LYS A 10 -18.78 2.89 -9.41
N VAL A 11 -19.87 3.34 -8.81
CA VAL A 11 -19.85 3.98 -7.49
C VAL A 11 -20.54 3.06 -6.48
N PHE A 12 -19.85 2.74 -5.39
CA PHE A 12 -20.37 1.90 -4.32
C PHE A 12 -20.29 2.60 -2.97
N THR A 13 -21.20 2.23 -2.06
CA THR A 13 -21.09 2.56 -0.64
C THR A 13 -20.79 1.28 0.12
N ILE A 14 -19.56 1.13 0.61
CA ILE A 14 -19.08 -0.09 1.25
C ILE A 14 -19.29 0.00 2.77
N PRO A 15 -20.02 -0.94 3.39
CA PRO A 15 -20.14 -1.02 4.83
C PRO A 15 -18.91 -1.71 5.45
N LEU A 16 -18.19 -1.01 6.33
CA LEU A 16 -17.00 -1.51 7.04
C LEU A 16 -17.31 -1.95 8.48
N LYS A 17 -18.59 -2.07 8.85
CA LYS A 17 -19.05 -2.48 10.19
C LYS A 17 -18.38 -3.78 10.66
N LYS A 18 -18.10 -4.72 9.76
CA LYS A 18 -17.44 -6.00 10.07
C LYS A 18 -16.02 -5.80 10.64
N ALA A 19 -15.32 -4.71 10.33
CA ALA A 19 -13.98 -4.44 10.86
C ALA A 19 -13.95 -4.27 12.37
N PHE A 20 -15.04 -3.79 12.97
CA PHE A 20 -15.14 -3.57 14.41
C PHE A 20 -15.22 -4.87 15.22
N ARG A 21 -15.41 -6.03 14.55
CA ARG A 21 -15.32 -7.36 15.18
C ARG A 21 -13.88 -7.75 15.52
N LYS A 22 -12.89 -7.12 14.90
CA LYS A 22 -11.47 -7.36 15.16
C LYS A 22 -10.96 -6.44 16.29
N SER A 23 -9.85 -6.84 16.91
CA SER A 23 -9.13 -6.04 17.91
C SER A 23 -8.77 -4.67 17.34
N ARG A 24 -8.71 -3.65 18.20
CA ARG A 24 -8.59 -2.24 17.80
C ARG A 24 -7.45 -2.00 16.82
N ASP A 25 -6.29 -2.61 17.04
CA ASP A 25 -5.09 -2.37 16.22
C ASP A 25 -5.15 -3.04 14.84
N LYS A 26 -6.01 -4.06 14.68
CA LYS A 26 -6.17 -4.79 13.41
C LYS A 26 -7.30 -4.24 12.53
N ARG A 27 -8.04 -3.23 12.99
CA ARG A 27 -9.27 -2.76 12.32
C ARG A 27 -9.01 -2.12 10.96
N ALA A 28 -8.04 -1.20 10.84
CA ALA A 28 -7.71 -0.59 9.55
C ALA A 28 -7.26 -1.62 8.51
N LYS A 29 -6.34 -2.53 8.89
CA LYS A 29 -5.91 -3.62 8.00
C LYS A 29 -7.09 -4.47 7.54
N TYR A 30 -7.99 -4.83 8.45
CA TYR A 30 -9.17 -5.62 8.09
C TYR A 30 -10.19 -4.81 7.26
N ALA A 31 -10.31 -3.50 7.48
CA ALA A 31 -11.17 -2.63 6.67
C ALA A 31 -10.71 -2.57 5.21
N ILE A 32 -9.40 -2.53 4.97
CA ILE A 32 -8.82 -2.61 3.63
C ILE A 32 -9.16 -3.94 2.96
N ASN A 33 -9.01 -5.06 3.67
CA ASN A 33 -9.39 -6.37 3.15
C ASN A 33 -10.88 -6.45 2.83
N LEU A 34 -11.75 -5.92 3.70
CA LEU A 34 -13.19 -5.87 3.43
C LEU A 34 -13.53 -5.08 2.17
N ILE A 35 -12.79 -4.01 1.86
CA ILE A 35 -12.99 -3.25 0.62
C ILE A 35 -12.63 -4.12 -0.58
N ARG A 36 -11.49 -4.82 -0.55
CA ARG A 36 -11.08 -5.76 -1.61
C ARG A 36 -12.11 -6.85 -1.80
N GLU A 37 -12.50 -7.54 -0.73
CA GLU A 37 -13.52 -8.61 -0.75
C GLU A 37 -14.87 -8.09 -1.29
N PHE A 38 -15.26 -6.87 -0.93
CA PHE A 38 -16.50 -6.28 -1.41
C PHE A 38 -16.44 -6.07 -2.92
N VAL A 39 -15.38 -5.43 -3.42
CA VAL A 39 -15.23 -5.15 -4.85
C VAL A 39 -15.07 -6.45 -5.65
N ALA A 40 -14.26 -7.38 -5.16
CA ALA A 40 -14.08 -8.70 -5.76
C ALA A 40 -15.40 -9.46 -5.94
N ARG A 41 -16.23 -9.50 -4.89
CA ARG A 41 -17.55 -10.15 -4.93
C ARG A 41 -18.51 -9.51 -5.93
N HIS A 42 -18.58 -8.18 -5.98
CA HIS A 42 -19.56 -7.47 -6.81
C HIS A 42 -19.15 -7.40 -8.28
N LEU A 43 -17.85 -7.36 -8.57
CA LEU A 43 -17.32 -7.33 -9.92
C LEU A 43 -16.93 -8.71 -10.45
N LYS A 44 -16.99 -9.75 -9.61
CA LYS A 44 -16.57 -11.13 -9.92
C LYS A 44 -15.13 -11.19 -10.44
N ILE A 45 -14.22 -10.57 -9.71
CA ILE A 45 -12.79 -10.48 -10.04
C ILE A 45 -11.92 -11.02 -8.91
N ASN A 46 -10.68 -11.38 -9.23
CA ASN A 46 -9.68 -11.78 -8.24
C ASN A 46 -9.21 -10.57 -7.42
N GLU A 47 -9.01 -10.76 -6.12
CA GLU A 47 -8.61 -9.70 -5.18
C GLU A 47 -7.24 -9.08 -5.52
N GLU A 48 -6.35 -9.85 -6.14
CA GLU A 48 -4.99 -9.42 -6.52
C GLU A 48 -5.01 -8.33 -7.60
N LYS A 49 -6.04 -8.31 -8.44
CA LYS A 49 -6.22 -7.29 -9.48
C LYS A 49 -6.80 -5.98 -8.95
N ILE A 50 -7.00 -5.84 -7.63
CA ILE A 50 -7.63 -4.66 -7.02
C ILE A 50 -6.55 -3.77 -6.42
N LYS A 51 -6.33 -2.62 -7.04
CA LYS A 51 -5.43 -1.58 -6.53
C LYS A 51 -6.23 -0.53 -5.77
N ILE A 52 -5.84 -0.27 -4.53
CA ILE A 52 -6.46 0.74 -3.67
C ILE A 52 -5.68 2.04 -3.83
N GLY A 53 -6.39 3.10 -4.14
CA GLY A 53 -5.83 4.43 -4.31
C GLY A 53 -5.39 5.08 -3.00
N LYS A 54 -4.58 6.13 -3.13
CA LYS A 54 -3.89 6.80 -2.02
C LYS A 54 -4.88 7.42 -1.05
N PHE A 55 -5.87 8.17 -1.52
CA PHE A 55 -6.77 8.92 -0.65
C PHE A 55 -7.68 8.01 0.16
N LEU A 56 -8.17 6.92 -0.44
CA LEU A 56 -8.91 5.88 0.25
C LEU A 56 -8.06 5.20 1.33
N ASN A 57 -6.81 4.86 1.01
CA ASN A 57 -5.89 4.26 1.98
C ASN A 57 -5.63 5.21 3.16
N GLU A 58 -5.29 6.47 2.89
CA GLU A 58 -5.06 7.49 3.92
C GLU A 58 -6.28 7.70 4.81
N LEU A 59 -7.48 7.76 4.24
CA LEU A 59 -8.72 7.90 5.01
C LEU A 59 -8.89 6.78 6.04
N ILE A 60 -8.56 5.54 5.67
CA ILE A 60 -8.66 4.38 6.55
C ILE A 60 -7.57 4.40 7.61
N TRP A 61 -6.33 4.73 7.22
CA TRP A 61 -5.18 4.74 8.12
C TRP A 61 -5.09 5.98 9.01
N LYS A 62 -5.83 7.07 8.73
CA LYS A 62 -5.91 8.26 9.59
C LYS A 62 -6.36 7.92 11.01
N SER A 63 -7.18 6.88 11.17
CA SER A 63 -7.67 6.43 12.48
C SER A 63 -7.70 4.91 12.57
N PRO A 64 -6.54 4.24 12.79
CA PRO A 64 -6.43 2.79 12.67
C PRO A 64 -7.36 2.01 13.60
N LYS A 65 -7.62 2.57 14.80
CA LYS A 65 -8.49 2.00 15.85
C LYS A 65 -9.98 2.22 15.58
N SER A 66 -10.32 3.19 14.74
CA SER A 66 -11.69 3.59 14.43
C SER A 66 -11.83 3.98 12.97
N PRO A 67 -11.67 3.03 12.03
CA PRO A 67 -11.89 3.30 10.62
C PRO A 67 -13.36 3.72 10.37
N PRO A 68 -13.65 4.46 9.29
CA PRO A 68 -15.02 4.86 8.95
C PRO A 68 -15.97 3.66 8.89
N ARG A 69 -17.22 3.84 9.35
CA ARG A 69 -18.23 2.75 9.34
C ARG A 69 -18.75 2.43 7.94
N ARG A 70 -18.76 3.43 7.05
CA ARG A 70 -19.17 3.36 5.65
C ARG A 70 -18.22 4.23 4.83
N VAL A 71 -17.89 3.81 3.62
CA VAL A 71 -17.07 4.60 2.70
C VAL A 71 -17.70 4.57 1.30
N LYS A 72 -17.82 5.74 0.67
CA LYS A 72 -18.28 5.84 -0.72
C LYS A 72 -17.05 5.83 -1.62
N VAL A 73 -16.97 4.85 -2.51
CA VAL A 73 -15.82 4.62 -3.39
C VAL A 73 -16.26 4.61 -4.84
N SER A 74 -15.37 5.07 -5.72
CA SER A 74 -15.44 4.88 -7.16
C SER A 74 -14.48 3.76 -7.56
N VAL A 75 -14.97 2.82 -8.35
CA VAL A 75 -14.18 1.74 -8.93
C VAL A 75 -14.09 1.98 -10.43
N THR A 76 -12.86 2.14 -10.91
CA THR A 76 -12.57 2.34 -12.32
C THR A 76 -11.98 1.06 -12.88
N LYS A 77 -12.56 0.55 -13.96
CA LYS A 77 -12.01 -0.57 -14.73
C LYS A 77 -10.90 -0.06 -15.64
N MET A 78 -9.69 -0.60 -15.47
CA MET A 78 -8.55 -0.44 -16.36
C MET A 78 -8.31 -1.75 -17.11
N GLU A 79 -7.32 -1.79 -18.00
CA GLU A 79 -7.07 -2.95 -18.87
C GLU A 79 -6.62 -4.18 -18.06
N GLU A 80 -5.70 -4.00 -17.12
CA GLU A 80 -5.13 -5.10 -16.35
C GLU A 80 -5.73 -5.23 -14.93
N TYR A 81 -6.11 -4.12 -14.31
CA TYR A 81 -6.52 -4.04 -12.91
C TYR A 81 -7.76 -3.16 -12.70
N TYR A 82 -8.29 -3.18 -11.47
CA TYR A 82 -9.37 -2.32 -11.02
C TYR A 82 -8.84 -1.36 -9.97
N ALA A 83 -8.97 -0.07 -10.26
CA ALA A 83 -8.59 0.99 -9.35
C ALA A 83 -9.78 1.37 -8.45
N VAL A 84 -9.58 1.34 -7.13
CA VAL A 84 -10.60 1.72 -6.14
C VAL A 84 -10.14 2.96 -5.41
N GLU A 85 -10.89 4.05 -5.51
CA GLU A 85 -10.54 5.33 -4.90
C GLU A 85 -11.76 5.96 -4.20
N LEU A 86 -11.50 6.94 -3.33
CA LEU A 86 -12.55 7.71 -2.68
C LEU A 86 -13.40 8.46 -3.72
N PHE A 87 -14.72 8.49 -3.51
CA PHE A 87 -15.63 9.20 -4.40
C PHE A 87 -15.21 10.67 -4.60
N GLY A 88 -15.11 11.10 -5.86
CA GLY A 88 -14.70 12.46 -6.23
C GLY A 88 -13.18 12.67 -6.32
N LYS A 89 -12.37 11.64 -6.07
CA LYS A 89 -10.92 11.65 -6.29
C LYS A 89 -10.57 10.77 -7.51
N LYS A 90 -9.50 11.14 -8.21
CA LYS A 90 -8.95 10.35 -9.31
C LYS A 90 -7.89 9.40 -8.77
N TYR A 91 -7.83 8.20 -9.34
CA TYR A 91 -6.75 7.26 -9.04
C TYR A 91 -5.47 7.73 -9.75
N GLU A 92 -4.41 7.90 -8.98
CA GLU A 92 -3.07 8.20 -9.48
C GLU A 92 -2.17 7.01 -9.11
N PRO A 93 -1.57 6.30 -10.10
CA PRO A 93 -0.66 5.22 -9.79
C PRO A 93 0.56 5.78 -9.05
N VAL A 94 0.86 5.19 -7.88
CA VAL A 94 2.07 5.53 -7.14
C VAL A 94 3.27 5.10 -7.96
N ARG A 95 4.06 6.07 -8.43
CA ARG A 95 5.36 5.79 -9.05
C ARG A 95 6.29 5.30 -7.96
N ILE A 96 6.60 4.01 -7.99
CA ILE A 96 7.68 3.45 -7.17
C ILE A 96 8.95 3.69 -7.98
N GLU A 97 9.77 4.64 -7.56
CA GLU A 97 11.15 4.71 -8.03
C GLU A 97 11.85 3.45 -7.51
N GLU A 98 12.48 2.68 -8.40
CA GLU A 98 13.26 1.52 -7.98
C GLU A 98 14.28 1.96 -6.93
N PRO A 99 14.32 1.31 -5.76
CA PRO A 99 15.26 1.70 -4.71
C PRO A 99 16.67 1.58 -5.28
N ARG A 100 17.42 2.69 -5.32
CA ARG A 100 18.81 2.71 -5.82
C ARG A 100 19.62 1.66 -5.06
N GLU A 101 19.95 0.55 -5.71
CA GLU A 101 20.70 -0.57 -5.12
C GLU A 101 22.04 -0.12 -4.54
N GLU A 102 22.63 0.91 -5.15
CA GLU A 102 23.92 1.51 -4.80
C GLU A 102 23.95 1.97 -3.33
N GLY A 103 22.90 2.64 -2.85
CA GLY A 103 22.84 3.18 -1.49
C GLY A 103 22.71 2.12 -0.39
N LEU A 104 22.22 0.92 -0.73
CA LEU A 104 22.12 -0.21 0.22
C LEU A 104 23.46 -0.93 0.36
N LYS A 105 24.16 -1.15 -0.76
CA LYS A 105 25.50 -1.76 -0.81
C LYS A 105 26.52 -0.90 -0.07
N GLU A 106 26.47 0.41 -0.28
CA GLU A 106 27.35 1.38 0.38
C GLU A 106 27.13 1.43 1.90
N LYS A 107 25.88 1.43 2.37
CA LYS A 107 25.54 1.34 3.80
C LYS A 107 25.96 0.03 4.46
N LEU A 108 25.90 -1.08 3.72
CA LEU A 108 26.38 -2.39 4.19
C LEU A 108 27.90 -2.43 4.30
N LEU A 109 28.62 -1.92 3.29
CA LEU A 109 30.08 -1.79 3.29
C LEU A 109 30.58 -0.92 4.44
N GLN A 110 29.93 0.21 4.72
CA GLN A 110 30.26 1.07 5.88
C GLN A 110 30.07 0.34 7.23
N ARG A 111 29.00 -0.46 7.37
CA ARG A 111 28.74 -1.25 8.58
C ARG A 111 29.73 -2.41 8.79
N LEU A 112 30.16 -3.05 7.70
CA LEU A 112 31.12 -4.15 7.74
C LEU A 112 32.57 -3.64 7.89
N GLY A 113 32.89 -2.53 7.23
CA GLY A 113 34.21 -1.89 7.24
C GLY A 113 34.59 -1.33 8.60
N ALA A 114 33.67 -0.71 9.35
CA ALA A 114 33.99 -0.13 10.67
C ALA A 114 34.48 -1.16 11.71
N LYS A 115 34.08 -2.44 11.58
CA LYS A 115 34.57 -3.52 12.45
C LYS A 115 35.88 -4.14 11.94
N ALA A 116 36.04 -4.24 10.62
CA ALA A 116 37.25 -4.77 10.01
C ALA A 116 38.45 -3.80 10.13
N ILE A 117 38.20 -2.49 10.00
CA ILE A 117 39.23 -1.44 10.11
C ILE A 117 39.76 -1.34 11.55
N LYS A 118 38.88 -1.36 12.56
CA LYS A 118 39.30 -1.38 13.98
C LYS A 118 40.20 -2.58 14.30
N LYS A 119 39.87 -3.76 13.78
CA LYS A 119 40.65 -4.98 13.99
C LYS A 119 42.02 -4.90 13.28
N GLN A 120 42.07 -4.32 12.08
CA GLN A 120 43.33 -4.09 11.36
C GLN A 120 44.21 -3.01 12.01
N GLU A 121 43.62 -1.99 12.62
CA GLU A 121 44.35 -0.96 13.39
C GLU A 121 44.93 -1.54 14.69
N GLU A 122 44.16 -2.39 15.40
CA GLU A 122 44.63 -3.09 16.60
C GLU A 122 45.77 -4.08 16.29
N GLU A 123 45.68 -4.83 15.18
CA GLU A 123 46.74 -5.76 14.76
C GLU A 123 48.03 -5.04 14.32
N LYS A 124 47.93 -3.82 13.77
CA LYS A 124 49.09 -3.01 13.34
C LYS A 124 49.82 -2.29 14.46
N LEU A 125 49.16 -1.97 15.59
CA LEU A 125 49.82 -1.34 16.75
C LEU A 125 50.65 -2.33 17.59
N VAL A 126 50.45 -3.64 17.39
CA VAL A 126 51.08 -4.72 18.18
C VAL A 126 52.31 -5.32 17.45
N SER A 127 52.59 -4.92 16.20
CA SER A 127 53.83 -5.26 15.46
C SER A 127 54.79 -4.08 15.43
#